data_AF-A0A1B1PRD7-F1
#
_entry.id   AF-A0A1B1PRD7-F1
#
_cell.length_a   1.000
_cell.length_b   1.000
_cell.length_c   1.000
_cell.angle_alpha   90.00
_cell.angle_beta   90.00
_cell.angle_gamma   90.00
#
_symmetry.space_group_name_H-M   'P 1'
#
loop_
_entity.id
_entity.type
_entity.pdbx_description
1 polymer ?
#
loop_
_entity_poly.entity_id
_entity_poly.type
_entity_poly.pdbx_seq_one_letter_code
_entity_poly.pdbx_strand_id
1 'polypeptide(L)'
;MKPILAILLLSAAPALAQPSTGALAQGEAAARCAALWQGAALEASDHPAFAGTAPATEALAGDFAAQARAAGLSRSTLREVIVEDLPDARLLYRSVLKGDQQSAALFERRAAACAGLQGGS
;
A
#
# COMPACT_ATOMS: atom_id res chain seq x y z
N MET A 1 57.87 -20.30 32.00
CA MET A 1 57.40 -19.17 31.16
C MET A 1 55.88 -19.29 31.06
N LYS A 2 55.16 -18.18 31.30
CA LYS A 2 53.72 -18.08 31.61
C LYS A 2 52.82 -18.34 30.39
N PRO A 3 51.67 -19.03 30.56
CA PRO A 3 50.60 -19.06 29.56
C PRO A 3 49.75 -17.79 29.66
N ILE A 4 49.54 -17.08 28.55
CA ILE A 4 48.62 -15.94 28.50
C ILE A 4 47.27 -16.46 28.00
N LEU A 5 46.35 -16.62 28.95
CA LEU A 5 44.91 -16.62 28.74
C LEU A 5 44.52 -15.28 28.08
N ALA A 6 43.95 -15.33 26.88
CA ALA A 6 43.24 -14.19 26.29
C ALA A 6 41.73 -14.42 26.41
N ILE A 7 41.18 -13.75 27.41
CA ILE A 7 39.79 -13.66 27.82
C ILE A 7 38.95 -12.94 26.74
N LEU A 8 37.79 -13.55 26.45
CA LEU A 8 36.48 -12.94 26.18
C LEU A 8 36.45 -11.51 25.59
N LEU A 9 36.04 -11.40 24.34
CA LEU A 9 35.19 -10.29 23.90
C LEU A 9 34.03 -10.86 23.08
N LEU A 10 32.99 -11.31 23.80
CA LEU A 10 31.63 -11.39 23.31
C LEU A 10 31.20 -9.96 22.91
N SER A 11 31.45 -9.59 21.66
CA SER A 11 30.83 -8.41 21.06
C SER A 11 29.37 -8.73 20.80
N ALA A 12 28.55 -8.58 21.85
CA ALA A 12 27.11 -8.40 21.71
C ALA A 12 26.88 -7.07 20.98
N ALA A 13 27.07 -7.09 19.67
CA ALA A 13 26.54 -6.04 18.81
C ALA A 13 25.01 -6.07 19.02
N PRO A 14 24.37 -4.96 19.37
CA PRO A 14 22.92 -4.89 19.34
C PRO A 14 22.52 -5.25 17.92
N ALA A 15 21.76 -6.33 17.77
CA ALA A 15 21.11 -6.69 16.53
C ALA A 15 20.23 -5.50 16.14
N LEU A 16 20.76 -4.63 15.28
CA LEU A 16 20.00 -3.59 14.64
C LEU A 16 18.81 -4.28 14.00
N ALA A 17 17.63 -3.99 14.52
CA ALA A 17 16.36 -4.50 14.03
C ALA A 17 16.30 -4.20 12.53
N GLN A 18 16.64 -5.19 11.71
CA GLN A 18 16.38 -5.12 10.29
C GLN A 18 14.86 -4.98 10.18
N PRO A 19 14.34 -3.96 9.48
CA PRO A 19 12.93 -3.96 9.15
C PRO A 19 12.67 -5.29 8.45
N SER A 20 11.81 -6.11 9.05
CA SER A 20 11.42 -7.39 8.48
C SER A 20 10.95 -7.09 7.06
N THR A 21 11.59 -7.70 6.05
CA THR A 21 11.29 -7.48 4.64
C THR A 21 9.79 -7.61 4.31
N GLY A 22 9.06 -8.38 5.11
CA GLY A 22 7.60 -8.47 5.06
C GLY A 22 6.84 -7.18 5.38
N ALA A 23 7.32 -6.34 6.30
CA ALA A 23 6.66 -5.08 6.64
C ALA A 23 6.74 -4.08 5.48
N LEU A 24 7.90 -3.94 4.84
CA LEU A 24 8.03 -3.06 3.67
C LEU A 24 7.20 -3.56 2.48
N ALA A 25 7.17 -4.87 2.23
CA ALA A 25 6.32 -5.45 1.20
C ALA A 25 4.82 -5.21 1.47
N GLN A 26 4.39 -5.31 2.74
CA GLN A 26 3.04 -4.97 3.15
C GLN A 26 2.76 -3.47 2.96
N GLY A 27 3.75 -2.62 3.26
CA GLY A 27 3.65 -1.18 3.05
C GLY A 27 3.50 -0.80 1.58
N GLU A 28 4.25 -1.43 0.68
CA GLU A 28 4.10 -1.25 -0.76
C GLU A 28 2.73 -1.74 -1.24
N ALA A 29 2.25 -2.90 -0.78
CA ALA A 29 0.91 -3.39 -1.11
C ALA A 29 -0.18 -2.41 -0.67
N ALA A 30 -0.08 -1.86 0.55
CA ALA A 30 -0.97 -0.82 1.02
C ALA A 30 -0.86 0.47 0.17
N ALA A 31 0.32 0.89 -0.24
CA ALA A 31 0.49 2.04 -1.13
C ALA A 31 -0.19 1.85 -2.49
N ARG A 32 -0.11 0.65 -3.07
CA ARG A 32 -0.84 0.29 -4.31
C ARG A 32 -2.35 0.30 -4.11
N CYS A 33 -2.83 -0.15 -2.96
CA CYS A 33 -4.24 -0.05 -2.59
C CYS A 33 -4.70 1.41 -2.43
N ALA A 34 -3.86 2.28 -1.87
CA ALA A 34 -4.14 3.70 -1.82
C ALA A 34 -4.29 4.29 -3.23
N ALA A 35 -3.41 3.92 -4.17
CA ALA A 35 -3.49 4.33 -5.57
C ALA A 35 -4.79 3.85 -6.25
N LEU A 36 -5.20 2.59 -6.01
CA LEU A 36 -6.43 2.01 -6.54
C LEU A 36 -7.67 2.84 -6.14
N TRP A 37 -7.83 3.10 -4.84
CA TRP A 37 -8.99 3.80 -4.31
C TRP A 37 -8.95 5.30 -4.63
N GLN A 38 -7.76 5.91 -4.68
CA GLN A 38 -7.61 7.29 -5.15
C GLN A 38 -8.00 7.43 -6.63
N GLY A 39 -7.62 6.46 -7.47
CA GLY A 39 -8.03 6.42 -8.87
C GLY A 39 -9.55 6.32 -9.03
N ALA A 40 -10.18 5.45 -8.24
CA ALA A 40 -11.65 5.30 -8.21
C ALA A 40 -12.33 6.59 -7.73
N ALA A 41 -11.83 7.25 -6.69
CA ALA A 41 -12.36 8.51 -6.18
C ALA A 41 -12.34 9.63 -7.21
N LEU A 42 -11.21 9.78 -7.93
CA LEU A 42 -11.07 10.81 -8.96
C LEU A 42 -12.06 10.57 -10.10
N GLU A 43 -12.15 9.34 -10.60
CA GLU A 43 -13.10 9.03 -11.68
C GLU A 43 -14.56 9.09 -11.19
N ALA A 44 -14.87 8.73 -9.94
CA ALA A 44 -16.21 8.93 -9.38
C ALA A 44 -16.57 10.42 -9.26
N SER A 45 -15.61 11.28 -8.92
CA SER A 45 -15.80 12.73 -8.83
C SER A 45 -16.00 13.38 -10.20
N ASP A 46 -15.28 12.90 -11.21
CA ASP A 46 -15.39 13.35 -12.60
C ASP A 46 -16.73 12.92 -13.25
N HIS A 47 -17.49 12.02 -12.61
CA HIS A 47 -18.73 11.44 -13.13
C HIS A 47 -19.94 11.73 -12.20
N PRO A 48 -20.83 12.69 -12.53
CA PRO A 48 -21.89 13.16 -11.63
C PRO A 48 -22.82 12.09 -11.07
N ALA A 49 -23.10 11.03 -11.83
CA ALA A 49 -23.94 9.92 -11.39
C ALA A 49 -23.33 9.09 -10.24
N PHE A 50 -22.02 9.22 -10.02
CA PHE A 50 -21.25 8.47 -9.03
C PHE A 50 -20.55 9.37 -8.00
N ALA A 51 -20.73 10.69 -8.06
CA ALA A 51 -20.05 11.62 -7.16
C ALA A 51 -20.30 11.35 -5.67
N GLY A 52 -21.44 10.73 -5.33
CA GLY A 52 -21.76 10.33 -3.95
C GLY A 52 -20.86 9.21 -3.38
N THR A 53 -20.15 8.45 -4.22
CA THR A 53 -19.23 7.40 -3.77
C THR A 53 -17.79 7.89 -3.59
N ALA A 54 -17.44 9.05 -4.17
CA ALA A 54 -16.10 9.60 -4.09
C ALA A 54 -15.58 9.77 -2.64
N PRO A 55 -16.35 10.31 -1.68
CA PRO A 55 -15.87 10.47 -0.29
C PRO A 55 -15.48 9.14 0.38
N ALA A 56 -16.22 8.07 0.11
CA ALA A 56 -15.93 6.75 0.68
C ALA A 56 -14.64 6.16 0.09
N THR A 57 -14.44 6.32 -1.22
CA THR A 57 -13.21 5.87 -1.89
C THR A 57 -11.98 6.70 -1.49
N GLU A 58 -12.15 8.01 -1.25
CA GLU A 58 -11.07 8.86 -0.71
C GLU A 58 -10.67 8.43 0.70
N ALA A 59 -11.65 8.10 1.55
CA ALA A 59 -11.38 7.60 2.90
C ALA A 59 -10.56 6.30 2.84
N LEU A 60 -10.96 5.34 1.99
CA LEU A 60 -10.20 4.10 1.78
C LEU A 60 -8.77 4.37 1.31
N ALA A 61 -8.58 5.30 0.36
CA ALA A 61 -7.25 5.69 -0.09
C ALA A 61 -6.38 6.25 1.05
N GLY A 62 -6.97 7.08 1.91
CA GLY A 62 -6.34 7.62 3.11
C GLY A 62 -5.93 6.54 4.11
N ASP A 63 -6.82 5.58 4.38
CA ASP A 63 -6.56 4.48 5.31
C ASP A 63 -5.40 3.60 4.85
N PHE A 64 -5.35 3.27 3.56
CA PHE A 64 -4.23 2.49 3.02
C PHE A 64 -2.92 3.28 2.97
N ALA A 65 -2.97 4.59 2.70
CA ALA A 65 -1.78 5.43 2.80
C ALA A 65 -1.26 5.50 4.25
N ALA A 66 -2.15 5.53 5.24
CA ALA A 66 -1.77 5.47 6.65
C ALA A 66 -1.15 4.11 7.03
N GLN A 67 -1.75 3.00 6.57
CA GLN A 67 -1.19 1.65 6.76
C GLN A 67 0.19 1.51 6.13
N ALA A 68 0.39 2.01 4.91
CA ALA A 68 1.70 1.98 4.25
C ALA A 68 2.77 2.69 5.09
N ARG A 69 2.44 3.85 5.65
CA ARG A 69 3.34 4.58 6.55
C ARG A 69 3.59 3.84 7.86
N ALA A 70 2.56 3.24 8.45
CA ALA A 70 2.69 2.44 9.67
C ALA A 70 3.59 1.22 9.46
N ALA A 71 3.59 0.65 8.26
CA ALA A 71 4.48 -0.42 7.83
C ALA A 71 5.92 0.03 7.52
N GLY A 72 6.24 1.32 7.71
CA GLY A 72 7.59 1.87 7.57
C GLY A 72 7.90 2.47 6.21
N LEU A 73 6.92 2.57 5.31
CA LEU A 73 7.15 3.19 4.00
C LEU A 73 7.40 4.70 4.17
N SER A 74 8.50 5.18 3.59
CA SER A 74 8.83 6.61 3.62
C SER A 74 7.80 7.44 2.86
N ARG A 75 7.65 8.72 3.20
CA ARG A 75 6.72 9.62 2.50
C ARG A 75 7.05 9.74 1.00
N SER A 76 8.32 9.73 0.62
CA SER A 76 8.74 9.80 -0.78
C SER A 76 8.37 8.53 -1.52
N THR A 77 8.68 7.35 -0.97
CA THR A 77 8.37 6.05 -1.57
C THR A 77 6.86 5.84 -1.69
N LEU A 78 6.09 6.17 -0.66
CA LEU A 78 4.62 6.13 -0.74
C LEU A 78 4.09 6.99 -1.88
N ARG A 79 4.58 8.22 -2.02
CA ARG A 79 4.17 9.10 -3.12
C ARG A 79 4.57 8.53 -4.47
N GLU A 80 5.77 7.99 -4.61
CA GLU A 80 6.27 7.39 -5.84
C GLU A 80 5.36 6.24 -6.30
N VAL A 81 5.09 5.27 -5.43
CA VAL A 81 4.19 4.15 -5.73
C VAL A 81 2.79 4.63 -6.10
N ILE A 82 2.23 5.61 -5.37
CA ILE A 82 0.92 6.16 -5.69
C ILE A 82 0.92 6.82 -7.07
N VAL A 83 1.92 7.67 -7.36
CA VAL A 83 2.00 8.40 -8.63
C VAL A 83 2.19 7.44 -9.82
N GLU A 84 2.96 6.36 -9.63
CA GLU A 84 3.19 5.34 -10.64
C GLU A 84 1.92 4.55 -10.97
N ASP A 85 1.19 4.08 -9.96
CA ASP A 85 0.03 3.20 -10.15
C ASP A 85 -1.29 3.97 -10.43
N LEU A 86 -1.36 5.27 -10.11
CA LEU A 86 -2.59 6.07 -10.22
C LEU A 86 -3.19 6.13 -11.64
N PRO A 87 -2.42 6.33 -12.73
CA PRO A 87 -2.98 6.35 -14.08
C PRO A 87 -3.69 5.05 -14.46
N ASP A 88 -3.12 3.90 -14.09
CA ASP A 88 -3.69 2.58 -14.35
C ASP A 88 -4.95 2.35 -13.51
N ALA A 89 -4.94 2.76 -12.24
CA ALA A 89 -6.12 2.70 -11.38
C ALA A 89 -7.29 3.53 -11.94
N ARG A 90 -7.00 4.74 -12.43
CA ARG A 90 -7.99 5.59 -13.10
C ARG A 90 -8.53 4.94 -14.37
N LEU A 91 -7.65 4.41 -15.24
CA LEU A 91 -8.07 3.74 -16.48
C LEU A 91 -8.95 2.52 -16.20
N LEU A 92 -8.58 1.72 -15.20
CA LEU A 92 -9.36 0.56 -14.75
C LEU A 92 -10.77 1.00 -14.32
N TYR A 93 -10.87 1.92 -13.36
CA TYR A 93 -12.18 2.33 -12.84
C TYR A 93 -13.03 3.05 -13.88
N ARG A 94 -12.43 3.86 -14.76
CA ARG A 94 -13.15 4.44 -15.91
C ARG A 94 -13.81 3.37 -16.78
N SER A 95 -13.12 2.25 -16.99
CA SER A 95 -13.66 1.14 -17.78
C SER A 95 -14.79 0.42 -17.04
N VAL A 96 -14.71 0.31 -15.70
CA VAL A 96 -15.84 -0.13 -14.85
C VAL A 96 -17.05 0.78 -15.04
N LEU A 97 -16.87 2.11 -14.99
CA LEU A 97 -17.96 3.07 -15.18
C LEU A 97 -18.60 2.99 -16.58
N LYS A 98 -17.85 2.52 -17.58
CA LYS A 98 -18.35 2.23 -18.94
C LYS A 98 -19.07 0.89 -19.06
N GLY A 99 -19.15 0.11 -17.98
CA GLY A 99 -19.83 -1.19 -17.95
C GLY A 99 -18.99 -2.36 -18.46
N ASP A 100 -17.66 -2.19 -18.61
CA ASP A 100 -16.78 -3.28 -19.03
C ASP A 100 -16.66 -4.35 -17.93
N GLN A 101 -17.19 -5.55 -18.22
CA GLN A 101 -17.28 -6.64 -17.24
C GLN A 101 -15.91 -7.19 -16.83
N GLN A 102 -14.93 -7.18 -17.75
CA GLN A 102 -13.58 -7.67 -17.45
C GLN A 102 -12.87 -6.72 -16.48
N SER A 103 -12.98 -5.43 -16.73
CA SER A 103 -12.47 -4.37 -15.85
C SER A 103 -13.16 -4.41 -14.49
N ALA A 104 -14.48 -4.60 -14.45
CA ALA A 104 -15.21 -4.76 -13.18
C ALA A 104 -14.67 -5.95 -12.38
N ALA A 105 -14.56 -7.12 -13.01
CA ALA A 105 -14.01 -8.31 -12.35
C ALA A 105 -12.55 -8.11 -11.89
N LEU A 106 -11.73 -7.39 -12.65
CA LEU A 106 -10.35 -7.07 -12.27
C LEU A 106 -10.30 -6.09 -11.09
N PHE A 107 -11.14 -5.06 -11.10
CA PHE A 107 -11.25 -4.10 -10.01
C PHE A 107 -11.67 -4.79 -8.72
N GLU A 108 -12.72 -5.62 -8.75
CA GLU A 108 -13.19 -6.38 -7.59
C GLU A 108 -12.12 -7.30 -7.01
N ARG A 109 -11.33 -8.00 -7.86
CA ARG A 109 -10.21 -8.81 -7.36
C ARG A 109 -9.15 -7.97 -6.66
N ARG A 110 -8.81 -6.79 -7.19
CA ARG A 110 -7.85 -5.88 -6.55
C ARG A 110 -8.40 -5.29 -5.26
N ALA A 111 -9.67 -4.89 -5.24
CA ALA A 111 -10.36 -4.39 -4.05
C ALA A 111 -10.41 -5.47 -2.94
N ALA A 112 -10.69 -6.73 -3.30
CA ALA A 112 -10.67 -7.85 -2.36
C ALA A 112 -9.26 -8.12 -1.80
N ALA A 113 -8.22 -8.02 -2.63
CA ALA A 113 -6.84 -8.12 -2.15
C ALA A 113 -6.50 -6.99 -1.15
N CYS A 114 -6.99 -5.77 -1.39
CA CYS A 114 -6.85 -4.65 -0.46
C CYS A 114 -7.61 -4.88 0.86
N ALA A 115 -8.84 -5.39 0.80
CA ALA A 115 -9.60 -5.74 2.01
C ALA A 115 -8.87 -6.79 2.87
N GLY A 116 -8.16 -7.74 2.23
CA GLY A 116 -7.32 -8.72 2.92
C GLY A 116 -6.18 -8.10 3.75
N LEU A 117 -5.71 -6.89 3.42
CA LEU A 117 -4.70 -6.18 4.21
C LEU A 117 -5.28 -5.56 5.48
N GLN A 118 -6.55 -5.15 5.48
CA GLN A 118 -7.23 -4.55 6.64
C GLN A 118 -7.57 -5.59 7.72
N GLY A 119 -7.82 -6.85 7.34
CA GLY A 119 -8.23 -7.92 8.26
C GLY A 119 -7.08 -8.64 8.98
N GLY A 120 -5.83 -8.27 8.74
CA GLY A 120 -4.63 -8.95 9.27
C GLY A 120 -3.85 -8.16 10.33
N SER A 121 -4.42 -7.09 10.88
CA SER A 121 -3.83 -6.25 11.94
C SER A 121 -4.28 -6.68 13.34
#